data_AF-A0A1Z3CIS7-F1
#
_entry.id   AF-A0A1Z3CIS7-F1
#
_cell.length_a   1.000
_cell.length_b   1.000
_cell.length_c   1.000
_cell.angle_alpha   90.00
_cell.angle_beta   90.00
_cell.angle_gamma   90.00
#
_symmetry.space_group_name_H-M   'P 1'
#
loop_
_entity.id
_entity.type
_entity.pdbx_description
1 polymer ?
#
loop_
_entity_poly.entity_id
_entity_poly.type
_entity_poly.pdbx_seq_one_letter_code
_entity_poly.pdbx_strand_id
1 'polypeptide(L)'
;MEKDFNIFLEKTEIEAEEMPIFKEYAIDFKTGEYIKDGNDIKVLEKNEALKVWIFKALKTKRFRYTDVHSDNYGSELETNIGTIYQKSVKDALMINQIRDTLLVNPYITECYNFEISNEDEYVPQITFNIKTVYGELEMEV
;
A
#
# COMPACT_ATOMS: atom_id res chain seq x y z
N MET A 1 -48.45 -23.38 -0.78
CA MET A 1 -47.42 -23.39 -1.85
C MET A 1 -46.24 -22.65 -1.28
N GLU A 2 -45.46 -23.34 -0.46
CA GLU A 2 -44.20 -22.81 0.05
C GLU A 2 -43.25 -22.71 -1.14
N LYS A 3 -42.78 -21.50 -1.43
CA LYS A 3 -41.78 -21.30 -2.48
C LYS A 3 -40.44 -21.64 -1.85
N ASP A 4 -39.81 -22.70 -2.36
CA ASP A 4 -38.47 -23.10 -1.97
C ASP A 4 -37.46 -22.00 -2.35
N PHE A 5 -37.09 -21.18 -1.37
CA PHE A 5 -36.04 -20.16 -1.48
C PHE A 5 -34.61 -20.76 -1.49
N ASN A 6 -34.49 -22.09 -1.51
CA ASN A 6 -33.21 -22.80 -1.43
C ASN A 6 -32.37 -22.79 -2.72
N ILE A 7 -32.87 -22.21 -3.82
CA ILE A 7 -32.13 -22.11 -5.09
C ILE A 7 -30.94 -21.15 -5.04
N PHE A 8 -30.88 -20.23 -4.07
CA PHE A 8 -29.81 -19.22 -3.97
C PHE A 8 -28.73 -19.54 -2.91
N LEU A 9 -28.81 -20.71 -2.27
CA LEU A 9 -27.85 -21.17 -1.27
C LEU A 9 -27.07 -22.37 -1.82
N GLU A 10 -26.51 -22.24 -3.02
CA GLU A 10 -25.34 -23.06 -3.35
C GLU A 10 -24.23 -22.60 -2.41
N LYS A 11 -23.98 -23.43 -1.40
CA LYS A 11 -22.86 -23.26 -0.48
C LYS A 11 -21.61 -23.62 -1.27
N THR A 12 -21.09 -22.65 -2.02
CA THR A 12 -19.79 -22.78 -2.66
C THR A 12 -18.79 -23.01 -1.55
N GLU A 13 -18.21 -24.21 -1.49
CA GLU A 13 -17.02 -24.46 -0.67
C GLU A 13 -15.91 -23.60 -1.28
N ILE A 14 -15.76 -22.39 -0.73
CA ILE A 14 -14.62 -21.54 -1.03
C ILE A 14 -13.44 -22.25 -0.40
N GLU A 15 -12.70 -23.00 -1.22
CA GLU A 15 -11.39 -23.50 -0.85
C GLU A 15 -10.56 -22.26 -0.48
N ALA A 16 -10.27 -22.11 0.82
CA ALA A 16 -9.48 -20.98 1.30
C ALA A 16 -8.06 -21.20 0.81
N GLU A 17 -7.73 -20.70 -0.39
CA GLU A 17 -6.36 -20.66 -0.87
C GLU A 17 -5.52 -19.91 0.16
N GLU A 18 -4.58 -20.63 0.79
CA GLU A 18 -3.63 -20.00 1.70
C GLU A 18 -2.80 -18.99 0.91
N MET A 19 -2.91 -17.71 1.28
CA MET A 19 -2.13 -16.66 0.65
C MET A 19 -0.64 -16.99 0.78
N PRO A 20 0.15 -16.93 -0.31
CA PRO A 20 1.57 -17.23 -0.24
C PRO A 20 2.32 -16.29 0.71
N ILE A 21 3.50 -16.67 1.17
CA ILE A 21 4.34 -15.74 1.94
C ILE A 21 4.72 -14.59 1.00
N PHE A 22 4.38 -13.36 1.39
CA PHE A 22 4.74 -12.16 0.63
C PHE A 22 6.26 -11.98 0.66
N LYS A 23 6.88 -11.79 -0.52
CA LYS A 23 8.33 -11.63 -0.67
C LYS A 23 8.64 -10.45 -1.57
N GLU A 24 9.75 -9.80 -1.30
CA GLU A 24 10.32 -8.74 -2.14
C GLU A 24 11.83 -8.72 -2.05
N TYR A 25 12.49 -8.18 -3.06
CA TYR A 25 13.92 -7.93 -3.03
C TYR A 25 14.23 -6.73 -2.15
N ALA A 26 15.19 -6.89 -1.24
CA ALA A 26 15.65 -5.83 -0.37
C ALA A 26 16.25 -4.69 -1.21
N ILE A 27 15.86 -3.46 -0.89
CA ILE A 27 16.41 -2.24 -1.48
C ILE A 27 16.84 -1.29 -0.38
N ASP A 28 17.83 -0.46 -0.68
CA ASP A 28 18.11 0.73 0.12
C ASP A 28 17.09 1.82 -0.24
N PHE A 29 16.30 2.31 0.71
CA PHE A 29 15.25 3.30 0.42
C PHE A 29 15.78 4.70 0.05
N LYS A 30 17.06 4.98 0.30
CA LYS A 30 17.69 6.25 -0.10
C LYS A 30 18.21 6.18 -1.52
N THR A 31 18.85 5.07 -1.91
CA THR A 31 19.47 4.94 -3.24
C THR A 31 18.58 4.23 -4.26
N GLY A 32 17.63 3.43 -3.79
CA GLY A 32 16.81 2.53 -4.63
C GLY A 32 17.56 1.28 -5.11
N GLU A 33 18.82 1.09 -4.68
CA GLU A 33 19.64 -0.04 -5.12
C GLU A 33 19.32 -1.32 -4.35
N TYR A 34 19.45 -2.47 -5.03
CA TYR A 34 19.27 -3.78 -4.41
C TYR A 34 20.38 -4.06 -3.38
N ILE A 35 19.97 -4.54 -2.21
CA ILE A 35 20.88 -5.00 -1.17
C ILE A 35 21.23 -6.46 -1.44
N LYS A 36 22.54 -6.76 -1.44
CA LYS A 36 23.05 -8.11 -1.71
C LYS A 36 23.36 -8.88 -0.41
N ASP A 37 23.25 -10.20 -0.49
CA ASP A 37 23.77 -11.16 0.49
C ASP A 37 24.73 -12.10 -0.24
N GLY A 38 26.03 -11.84 -0.10
CA GLY A 38 27.05 -12.47 -0.95
C GLY A 38 26.89 -12.08 -2.42
N ASN A 39 26.71 -13.06 -3.29
CA ASN A 39 26.54 -12.85 -4.74
C ASN A 39 25.08 -12.66 -5.17
N ASP A 40 24.12 -12.93 -4.28
CA ASP A 40 22.69 -12.88 -4.59
C ASP A 40 22.03 -11.62 -4.03
N ILE A 41 20.85 -11.26 -4.55
CA ILE A 41 20.03 -10.19 -3.98
C ILE A 41 19.30 -10.73 -2.75
N LYS A 42 19.38 -10.00 -1.64
CA LYS A 42 18.69 -10.36 -0.41
C LYS A 42 17.17 -10.34 -0.63
N VAL A 43 16.51 -11.45 -0.30
CA VAL A 43 15.04 -11.55 -0.33
C VAL A 43 14.50 -11.32 1.08
N LEU A 44 13.49 -10.46 1.17
CA LEU A 44 12.72 -10.19 2.39
C LEU A 44 11.41 -10.97 2.33
N GLU A 45 10.83 -11.21 3.50
CA GLU A 45 9.54 -11.88 3.64
C GLU A 45 8.62 -11.09 4.59
N LYS A 46 7.31 -11.31 4.48
CA LYS A 46 6.27 -10.76 5.37
C LYS A 46 6.34 -9.22 5.45
N ASN A 47 6.32 -8.65 6.65
CA ASN A 47 6.28 -7.20 6.86
C ASN A 47 7.52 -6.48 6.30
N GLU A 48 8.69 -7.11 6.29
CA GLU A 48 9.90 -6.49 5.70
C GLU A 48 9.79 -6.38 4.18
N ALA A 49 9.19 -7.38 3.53
CA ALA A 49 8.86 -7.31 2.11
C ALA A 49 7.75 -6.29 1.83
N LEU A 50 6.73 -6.21 2.68
CA LEU A 50 5.65 -5.23 2.54
C LEU A 50 6.16 -3.79 2.63
N LYS A 51 7.11 -3.48 3.52
CA LYS A 51 7.75 -2.15 3.58
C LYS A 51 8.34 -1.75 2.22
N VAL A 52 9.01 -2.68 1.54
CA VAL A 52 9.57 -2.43 0.19
C VAL A 52 8.46 -2.17 -0.83
N TRP A 53 7.41 -2.99 -0.82
CA TRP A 53 6.28 -2.81 -1.72
C TRP A 53 5.56 -1.48 -1.49
N ILE A 54 5.29 -1.13 -0.23
CA ILE A 54 4.64 0.14 0.17
C ILE A 54 5.47 1.33 -0.32
N PHE A 55 6.79 1.31 -0.10
CA PHE A 55 7.69 2.34 -0.58
C PHE A 55 7.60 2.50 -2.11
N LYS A 56 7.72 1.40 -2.86
CA LYS A 56 7.63 1.41 -4.33
C LYS A 56 6.25 1.91 -4.81
N ALA A 57 5.17 1.44 -4.20
CA ALA A 57 3.81 1.81 -4.57
C ALA A 57 3.55 3.31 -4.35
N LEU A 58 3.99 3.87 -3.23
CA LEU A 58 3.80 5.29 -2.94
C LEU A 58 4.65 6.21 -3.82
N LYS A 59 5.87 5.78 -4.19
CA LYS A 59 6.77 6.53 -5.09
C LYS A 59 6.42 6.39 -6.57
N THR A 60 5.63 5.38 -6.95
CA THR A 60 5.24 5.19 -8.35
C THR A 60 4.02 6.04 -8.68
N LYS A 61 4.12 6.92 -9.68
CA LYS A 61 2.96 7.70 -10.15
C LYS A 61 1.93 6.80 -10.83
N ARG A 62 0.71 6.76 -10.29
CA ARG A 62 -0.43 6.02 -10.88
C ARG A 62 -0.72 6.49 -12.30
N PHE A 63 -1.16 5.58 -13.17
CA PHE A 63 -1.49 5.80 -14.60
C PHE A 63 -0.32 6.25 -15.50
N ARG A 64 0.91 6.35 -15.00
CA ARG A 64 2.07 6.73 -15.82
C ARG A 64 2.68 5.56 -16.59
N TYR A 65 2.64 4.37 -16.01
CA TYR A 65 3.33 3.17 -16.52
C TYR A 65 2.34 2.02 -16.74
N THR A 66 1.25 2.29 -17.47
CA THR A 66 0.12 1.36 -17.68
C THR A 66 0.52 0.06 -18.40
N ASP A 67 1.62 0.06 -19.15
CA ASP A 67 2.13 -1.14 -19.83
C ASP A 67 2.77 -2.16 -18.85
N VAL A 68 3.12 -1.73 -17.63
CA VAL A 68 3.85 -2.54 -16.63
C VAL A 68 3.06 -2.68 -15.33
N HIS A 69 2.20 -1.71 -15.01
CA HIS A 69 1.43 -1.67 -13.78
C HIS A 69 -0.06 -1.60 -14.07
N SER A 70 -0.84 -2.31 -13.26
CA SER A 70 -2.30 -2.19 -13.27
C SER A 70 -2.74 -0.78 -12.89
N ASP A 71 -3.93 -0.38 -13.31
CA ASP A 71 -4.54 0.92 -12.98
C ASP A 71 -4.67 1.19 -11.47
N ASN A 72 -4.69 0.13 -10.66
CA ASN A 72 -4.80 0.21 -9.20
C ASN A 72 -3.44 0.38 -8.48
N TYR A 73 -2.31 0.32 -9.21
CA TYR A 73 -0.97 0.42 -8.62
C TYR A 73 -0.37 1.82 -8.78
N GLY A 74 0.35 2.27 -7.76
CA GLY A 74 0.93 3.61 -7.70
C GLY A 74 0.06 4.59 -6.91
N SER A 75 0.63 5.74 -6.57
CA SER A 75 -0.05 6.83 -5.87
C SER A 75 -0.26 8.06 -6.76
N GLU A 76 -1.18 8.91 -6.32
CA GLU A 76 -1.44 10.22 -6.89
C GLU A 76 -0.97 11.35 -5.96
N LEU A 77 -0.13 11.04 -4.95
CA LEU A 77 0.28 12.01 -3.93
C LEU A 77 0.96 13.25 -4.53
N GLU A 78 1.79 13.06 -5.55
CA GLU A 78 2.47 14.16 -6.23
C GLU A 78 1.52 15.11 -6.97
N THR A 79 0.29 14.68 -7.29
CA THR A 79 -0.68 15.53 -8.01
C THR A 79 -1.17 16.70 -7.17
N ASN A 80 -1.11 16.56 -5.83
CA ASN A 80 -1.53 17.60 -4.89
C ASN A 80 -0.41 18.61 -4.58
N ILE A 81 0.83 18.35 -5.01
CA ILE A 81 1.95 19.25 -4.74
C ILE A 81 1.75 20.56 -5.52
N GLY A 82 1.83 21.69 -4.82
CA GLY A 82 1.65 23.04 -5.40
C GLY A 82 0.19 23.49 -5.57
N THR A 83 -0.78 22.70 -5.09
CA THR A 83 -2.19 23.09 -5.06
C THR A 83 -2.50 23.96 -3.84
N ILE A 84 -3.45 24.91 -3.99
CA ILE A 84 -3.88 25.79 -2.91
C ILE A 84 -5.19 25.24 -2.34
N TYR A 85 -5.08 24.37 -1.33
CA TYR A 85 -6.20 23.86 -0.57
C TYR A 85 -6.19 24.41 0.86
N GLN A 86 -7.35 24.40 1.52
CA GLN A 86 -7.37 24.49 2.99
C GLN A 86 -6.65 23.27 3.56
N LYS A 87 -5.91 23.48 4.65
CA LYS A 87 -5.09 22.45 5.30
C LYS A 87 -5.85 21.13 5.53
N SER A 88 -7.00 21.21 6.21
CA SER A 88 -7.82 20.03 6.52
C SER A 88 -8.24 19.23 5.29
N VAL A 89 -8.47 19.92 4.17
CA VAL A 89 -8.78 19.29 2.88
C VAL A 89 -7.55 18.60 2.30
N LYS A 90 -6.40 19.28 2.32
CA LYS A 90 -5.12 18.71 1.85
C LYS A 90 -4.75 17.45 2.64
N ASP A 91 -4.87 17.50 3.96
CA ASP A 91 -4.57 16.39 4.86
C ASP A 91 -5.49 15.19 4.57
N ALA A 92 -6.79 15.43 4.46
CA ALA A 92 -7.75 14.37 4.13
C ALA A 92 -7.49 13.75 2.76
N LEU A 93 -7.10 14.56 1.76
CA LEU A 93 -6.74 14.07 0.42
C LEU A 93 -5.50 13.17 0.46
N MET A 94 -4.42 13.60 1.13
CA MET A 94 -3.19 12.81 1.24
C MET A 94 -3.44 11.48 1.95
N ILE A 95 -4.19 11.50 3.05
CA ILE A 95 -4.55 10.30 3.81
C ILE A 95 -5.37 9.33 2.95
N ASN A 96 -6.39 9.83 2.23
CA ASN A 96 -7.22 8.99 1.37
C ASN A 96 -6.42 8.40 0.21
N GLN A 97 -5.53 9.17 -0.41
CA GLN A 97 -4.66 8.67 -1.48
C GLN A 97 -3.68 7.59 -1.00
N ILE A 98 -3.14 7.70 0.22
CA ILE A 98 -2.33 6.63 0.81
C ILE A 98 -3.19 5.37 0.97
N ARG A 99 -4.39 5.48 1.55
CA ARG A 99 -5.31 4.34 1.69
C ARG A 99 -5.65 3.69 0.35
N ASP A 100 -6.02 4.50 -0.64
CA ASP A 100 -6.34 4.05 -2.00
C ASP A 100 -5.14 3.41 -2.71
N THR A 101 -3.91 3.74 -2.32
CA THR A 101 -2.69 3.13 -2.87
C THR A 101 -2.36 1.81 -2.20
N LEU A 102 -2.56 1.71 -0.88
CA LEU A 102 -2.06 0.57 -0.11
C LEU A 102 -3.10 -0.54 0.04
N LEU A 103 -4.38 -0.21 0.16
CA LEU A 103 -5.46 -1.18 0.41
C LEU A 103 -5.81 -2.04 -0.82
N VAL A 104 -5.16 -1.81 -1.97
CA VAL A 104 -5.23 -2.69 -3.14
C VAL A 104 -4.43 -3.97 -2.94
N ASN A 105 -3.48 -3.98 -2.00
CA ASN A 105 -2.66 -5.15 -1.68
C ASN A 105 -3.40 -6.01 -0.63
N PRO A 106 -3.77 -7.26 -0.94
CA PRO A 106 -4.60 -8.09 -0.05
C PRO A 106 -3.93 -8.46 1.28
N TYR A 107 -2.61 -8.27 1.39
CA TYR A 107 -1.88 -8.48 2.64
C TYR A 107 -2.03 -7.30 3.61
N ILE A 108 -2.51 -6.14 3.14
CA ILE A 108 -2.77 -4.94 3.93
C ILE A 108 -4.27 -4.83 4.20
N THR A 109 -4.63 -4.81 5.47
CA THR A 109 -6.04 -4.80 5.91
C THR A 109 -6.52 -3.44 6.36
N GLU A 110 -5.61 -2.58 6.85
CA GLU A 110 -5.97 -1.27 7.38
C GLU A 110 -4.78 -0.31 7.36
N CYS A 111 -5.05 0.98 7.14
CA CYS A 111 -4.11 2.07 7.39
C CYS A 111 -4.80 3.11 8.31
N TYR A 112 -4.15 3.42 9.43
CA TYR A 112 -4.72 4.18 10.54
C TYR A 112 -3.66 5.01 11.27
N ASN A 113 -4.11 5.84 12.23
CA ASN A 113 -3.25 6.73 13.04
C ASN A 113 -2.30 7.61 12.20
N PHE A 114 -2.86 8.33 11.24
CA PHE A 114 -2.08 9.25 10.41
C PHE A 114 -1.70 10.50 11.21
N GLU A 115 -0.42 10.87 11.15
CA GLU A 115 0.12 12.14 11.59
C GLU A 115 0.89 12.77 10.43
N ILE A 116 0.68 14.07 10.23
CA ILE A 116 1.30 14.85 9.17
C ILE A 116 2.10 15.95 9.84
N SER A 117 3.40 16.00 9.55
CA SER A 117 4.34 16.98 10.10
C SER A 117 5.06 17.71 8.98
N ASN A 118 5.82 18.76 9.35
CA ASN A 118 6.63 19.59 8.44
C ASN A 118 5.83 20.16 7.26
N GLU A 119 4.63 20.67 7.55
CA GLU A 119 3.64 21.08 6.55
C GLU A 119 4.06 22.32 5.72
N ASP A 120 4.98 23.11 6.27
CA ASP A 120 5.60 24.25 5.59
C ASP A 120 6.64 23.80 4.54
N GLU A 121 7.07 22.53 4.58
CA GLU A 121 7.95 21.97 3.57
C GLU A 121 7.18 21.64 2.28
N TYR A 122 7.93 21.63 1.17
CA TYR A 122 7.37 21.29 -0.14
C TYR A 122 6.81 19.86 -0.18
N VAL A 123 7.41 18.95 0.58
CA VAL A 123 6.96 17.57 0.77
C VAL A 123 6.74 17.35 2.27
N PRO A 124 5.50 17.23 2.76
CA PRO A 124 5.25 16.96 4.16
C PRO A 124 5.69 15.52 4.51
N GLN A 125 6.06 15.32 5.76
CA GLN A 125 6.36 14.00 6.30
C GLN A 125 5.06 13.39 6.84
N ILE A 126 4.78 12.14 6.47
CA ILE A 126 3.56 11.45 6.91
C ILE A 126 3.93 10.15 7.62
N THR A 127 3.51 10.02 8.88
CA THR A 127 3.63 8.79 9.67
C THR A 127 2.26 8.14 9.85
N PHE A 128 2.22 6.81 9.80
CA PHE A 128 0.98 6.04 9.96
C PHE A 128 1.24 4.58 10.31
N ASN A 129 0.23 3.94 10.91
CA ASN A 129 0.25 2.52 11.19
C ASN A 129 -0.48 1.72 10.11
N ILE A 130 0.01 0.51 9.87
CA ILE A 130 -0.55 -0.45 8.92
C ILE A 130 -0.80 -1.76 9.65
N LYS A 131 -2.02 -2.29 9.48
CA LYS A 131 -2.36 -3.65 9.89
C LYS A 131 -2.28 -4.58 8.70
N THR A 132 -1.47 -5.62 8.82
CA THR A 132 -1.24 -6.64 7.80
C THR A 132 -1.70 -8.00 8.31
N VAL A 133 -1.75 -8.97 7.40
CA VAL A 133 -1.99 -10.38 7.76
C VAL A 133 -0.86 -11.00 8.60
N TYR A 134 0.28 -10.29 8.73
CA TYR A 134 1.43 -10.70 9.53
C TYR A 134 1.60 -9.91 10.83
N GLY A 135 0.67 -9.00 11.16
CA GLY A 135 0.73 -8.16 12.36
C GLY A 135 0.68 -6.67 12.01
N GLU A 136 1.31 -5.83 12.82
CA GLU A 136 1.30 -4.38 12.64
C GLU A 136 2.70 -3.87 12.28
N LEU A 137 2.77 -2.79 11.51
CA LEU A 137 4.00 -2.06 11.23
C LEU A 137 3.72 -0.56 11.10
N GLU A 138 4.76 0.24 11.31
CA GLU A 138 4.73 1.70 11.16
C GLU A 138 5.48 2.10 9.89
N MET A 139 4.94 3.10 9.19
CA MET A 139 5.54 3.69 8.00
C MET A 139 5.74 5.19 8.18
N GLU A 140 6.80 5.69 7.56
CA GLU A 140 7.14 7.11 7.45
C GLU A 140 7.49 7.37 5.97
N VAL A 141 6.83 8.35 5.33
CA VAL A 141 6.92 8.60 3.88
C VAL A 141 7.01 10.06 3.52
#